data_AF-A0A2N2XSG2-F1
#
_entry.id   AF-A0A2N2XSG2-F1
#
_cell.length_a   1.000
_cell.length_b   1.000
_cell.length_c   1.000
_cell.angle_alpha   90.00
_cell.angle_beta   90.00
_cell.angle_gamma   90.00
#
_symmetry.space_group_name_H-M   'P 1'
#
loop_
_entity.id
_entity.type
_entity.pdbx_description
1 polymer ?
#
loop_
_entity_poly.entity_id
_entity_poly.type
_entity_poly.pdbx_seq_one_letter_code
_entity_poly.pdbx_strand_id
1 'polypeptide(L)' 'MKKIRFISVLVLLVLTFGPAFGQITDYNKAIPSDPDILIGKLDNGLTYYIKYNKRPEQRIELRLAINAGS' A
#
# COMPACT_ATOMS: atom_id res chain seq x y z
N MET A 1 2.77 -48.10 -7.83
CA MET A 1 1.68 -47.27 -7.24
C MET A 1 2.09 -46.49 -5.99
N LYS A 2 2.80 -47.09 -5.02
CA LYS A 2 3.24 -46.39 -3.78
C LYS A 2 4.18 -45.19 -4.03
N LYS A 3 5.11 -45.31 -4.98
CA LYS A 3 6.05 -44.23 -5.37
C LYS A 3 5.36 -43.02 -6.00
N ILE A 4 4.35 -43.25 -6.86
CA ILE A 4 3.56 -42.17 -7.48
C ILE A 4 2.73 -41.45 -6.42
N ARG A 5 2.08 -42.20 -5.50
CA ARG A 5 1.36 -41.64 -4.36
C ARG A 5 2.27 -40.78 -3.47
N PHE A 6 3.49 -41.23 -3.23
CA PHE A 6 4.49 -40.49 -2.46
C PHE A 6 4.91 -39.17 -3.14
N ILE A 7 5.16 -39.21 -4.45
CA ILE A 7 5.49 -38.01 -5.24
C ILE A 7 4.33 -37.02 -5.22
N SER A 8 3.09 -37.47 -5.39
CA SER A 8 1.91 -36.58 -5.34
C SER A 8 1.71 -35.95 -3.96
N VAL A 9 2.00 -36.67 -2.86
CA VAL A 9 1.95 -36.10 -1.49
C VAL A 9 3.05 -35.06 -1.30
N LEU A 10 4.26 -35.31 -1.81
CA LEU A 10 5.38 -34.38 -1.71
C LEU A 10 5.14 -33.10 -2.50
N VAL A 11 4.56 -33.19 -3.70
CA VAL A 11 4.15 -32.04 -4.51
C VAL A 11 3.05 -31.23 -3.80
N LEU A 12 2.05 -31.92 -3.22
CA LEU A 12 0.98 -31.27 -2.47
C LEU A 12 1.52 -30.53 -1.22
N LEU A 13 2.52 -31.08 -0.54
CA LEU A 13 3.17 -30.46 0.61
C LEU A 13 3.91 -29.17 0.24
N VAL A 14 4.62 -29.16 -0.89
CA VAL A 14 5.35 -27.96 -1.37
C VAL A 14 4.38 -26.85 -1.78
N LEU A 15 3.25 -27.21 -2.41
CA LEU A 15 2.22 -26.26 -2.83
C LEU A 15 1.49 -25.61 -1.65
N THR A 16 1.32 -26.30 -0.52
CA THR A 16 0.63 -25.75 0.67
C THR A 16 1.57 -24.98 1.60
N PHE A 17 2.86 -25.29 1.64
CA PHE A 17 3.85 -24.57 2.47
C PHE A 17 4.52 -23.39 1.77
N GLY A 18 4.54 -23.33 0.44
CA GLY A 18 5.18 -22.24 -0.33
C GLY A 18 4.69 -20.81 -0.01
N PRO A 19 3.38 -20.55 0.16
CA PRO A 19 2.88 -19.20 0.41
C PRO A 19 2.90 -18.77 1.89
N ALA A 20 3.43 -19.58 2.82
CA ALA A 20 3.46 -19.26 4.25
C ALA A 20 4.47 -18.15 4.63
N PHE A 21 5.25 -17.66 3.66
CA PHE A 21 6.20 -16.57 3.86
C PHE A 21 5.56 -15.25 3.41
N GLY A 22 4.91 -14.54 4.34
CA GLY A 22 4.57 -13.13 4.16
C GLY A 22 5.85 -12.28 4.22
N GLN A 23 6.61 -12.23 3.12
CA GLN A 23 7.91 -11.55 3.10
C GLN A 23 7.74 -10.12 2.62
N ILE A 24 7.98 -9.17 3.52
CA ILE A 24 8.49 -7.86 3.14
C ILE A 24 9.94 -8.10 2.71
N THR A 25 10.20 -8.03 1.41
CA THR A 25 11.52 -8.31 0.82
C THR A 25 12.50 -7.15 0.99
N ASP A 26 11.99 -5.96 1.31
CA ASP A 26 12.78 -4.75 1.48
C ASP A 26 12.10 -3.83 2.51
N TYR A 27 12.74 -3.69 3.68
CA TYR A 27 12.27 -2.82 4.77
C TYR A 27 12.57 -1.34 4.50
N ASN A 28 13.44 -1.03 3.53
CA ASN A 28 13.71 0.34 3.10
C ASN A 28 12.77 0.80 1.99
N LYS A 29 11.92 -0.11 1.48
CA LYS A 29 10.93 0.26 0.48
C LYS A 29 9.99 1.31 1.06
N ALA A 30 9.93 2.46 0.39
CA ALA A 30 9.01 3.52 0.76
C ALA A 30 7.56 3.02 0.75
N ILE A 31 6.80 3.42 1.76
CA ILE A 31 5.36 3.17 1.80
C ILE A 31 4.73 3.94 0.64
N PRO A 32 3.97 3.27 -0.25
CA PRO A 32 3.32 3.96 -1.35
C PRO A 32 2.29 4.95 -0.79
N SER A 33 2.20 6.12 -1.42
CA SER A 33 1.13 7.06 -1.14
C SER A 33 -0.23 6.48 -1.52
N ASP A 34 -1.28 6.89 -0.81
CA ASP A 34 -2.65 6.54 -1.15
C ASP A 34 -2.97 7.05 -2.58
N PRO A 35 -3.36 6.16 -3.51
CA PRO A 35 -3.60 6.53 -4.91
C PRO A 35 -4.83 7.45 -5.07
N ASP A 36 -5.73 7.50 -4.09
CA ASP A 36 -6.92 8.38 -4.13
C ASP A 36 -6.59 9.84 -3.77
N ILE A 37 -5.33 10.12 -3.39
CA ILE A 37 -4.87 11.47 -3.08
C ILE A 37 -4.22 12.08 -4.32
N LEU A 38 -4.79 13.19 -4.78
CA LEU A 38 -4.15 14.02 -5.80
C LEU A 38 -3.11 14.94 -5.14
N ILE A 39 -1.85 14.80 -5.55
CA ILE A 39 -0.72 15.56 -5.03
C ILE A 39 -0.11 16.37 -6.17
N GLY A 40 0.17 17.65 -5.92
CA GLY A 40 0.83 18.50 -6.90
C GLY A 40 1.47 19.74 -6.29
N LYS A 41 2.16 20.51 -7.12
CA LYS A 41 2.84 21.74 -6.75
C LYS A 41 2.51 22.82 -7.77
N LEU A 42 2.12 23.99 -7.30
CA LEU A 42 1.84 25.17 -8.12
C LEU A 42 3.16 25.88 -8.48
N ASP A 43 3.12 26.74 -9.50
CA ASP A 43 4.29 27.51 -9.98
C ASP A 43 4.88 28.42 -8.89
N ASN A 44 4.04 28.90 -7.96
CA ASN A 44 4.47 29.69 -6.81
C ASN A 44 5.10 28.85 -5.68
N GLY A 45 5.22 27.54 -5.87
CA GLY A 45 5.84 26.62 -4.92
C GLY A 45 4.89 25.99 -3.90
N LEU A 46 3.62 26.39 -3.84
CA LEU A 46 2.65 25.82 -2.91
C LEU A 46 2.36 24.36 -3.30
N THR A 47 2.51 23.45 -2.34
CA THR A 47 2.15 22.04 -2.52
C THR A 47 0.72 21.81 -2.03
N TYR A 48 -0.09 21.11 -2.83
CA TYR A 48 -1.47 20.78 -2.49
C TYR A 48 -1.68 19.27 -2.42
N TYR A 49 -2.60 18.87 -1.54
CA TYR A 49 -3.07 17.51 -1.35
C TYR A 49 -4.60 17.55 -1.36
N ILE A 50 -5.23 16.79 -2.26
CA ILE A 50 -6.68 16.74 -2.39
C ILE A 50 -7.13 15.29 -2.24
N LYS A 51 -8.00 15.03 -1.27
CA LYS A 51 -8.66 13.74 -1.08
C LYS A 51 -10.17 13.92 -1.10
N TYR A 52 -10.84 13.18 -1.98
CA TYR A 52 -12.30 13.14 -2.01
C TYR A 52 -12.80 12.24 -0.88
N ASN A 53 -13.66 12.79 -0.01
CA ASN A 53 -14.31 12.03 1.05
C ASN A 53 -15.82 12.03 0.79
N LYS A 54 -16.41 10.83 0.75
CA LYS A 54 -17.87 10.67 0.54
C LYS A 54 -18.69 11.12 1.75
N ARG A 55 -18.08 11.18 2.95
CA ARG A 55 -18.75 11.51 4.20
C ARG A 55 -17.92 12.43 5.09
N PRO A 56 -18.56 13.33 5.84
CA PRO A 56 -19.98 13.69 5.74
C PRO A 56 -20.29 14.37 4.40
N GLU A 57 -21.53 14.21 3.92
CA GLU A 57 -21.96 14.76 2.63
C GLU A 57 -21.96 16.30 2.67
N GLN A 58 -21.75 16.92 1.50
CA GLN A 58 -21.81 18.38 1.32
C GLN A 58 -20.87 19.18 2.23
N ARG A 59 -19.79 18.56 2.74
CA ARG A 59 -18.77 19.22 3.55
C ARG A 59 -17.42 19.24 2.82
N ILE A 60 -16.74 20.38 2.92
CA ILE A 60 -15.33 20.55 2.52
C ILE A 60 -14.56 21.05 3.74
N GLU A 61 -13.33 20.57 3.90
CA GLU A 61 -12.37 21.08 4.88
C GLU A 61 -11.13 21.58 4.15
N LEU A 62 -10.66 22.77 4.52
CA LEU A 62 -9.45 23.38 3.99
C LEU A 62 -8.48 23.59 5.14
N ARG A 63 -7.23 23.17 4.95
CA ARG A 63 -6.16 23.31 5.95
C ARG A 63 -4.93 23.89 5.27
N LEU A 64 -4.35 24.90 5.89
CA LEU A 64 -3.06 25.44 5.51
C LEU A 64 -2.02 24.96 6.52
N ALA A 65 -1.08 24.14 6.06
CA ALA A 65 0.06 23.71 6.86
C ALA A 65 1.26 24.61 6.55
N ILE A 66 1.85 25.21 7.58
CA ILE A 66 3.06 26.02 7.47
C ILE A 66 4.21 25.24 8.07
N ASN A 67 5.24 24.97 7.27
CA ASN A 67 6.48 24.35 7.75
C ASN A 67 7.40 25.43 8.36
N ALA A 68 7.02 25.95 9.53
CA ALA A 68 7.79 26.94 10.28
C ALA A 68 7.78 26.60 11.77
N GLY A 69 8.86 26.97 12.47
CA GLY A 69 9.01 26.87 13.93
C GLY A 69 9.13 28.25 14.59
N SER A 70 9.25 28.28 15.92
CA SER A 70 9.44 29.50 16.74
C SER A 70 10.88 30.02 16.70
#